data_AF-A0A1F4Q4T8-F1
#
_entry.id   AF-A0A1F4Q4T8-F1
#
_cell.length_a   1.000
_cell.length_b   1.000
_cell.length_c   1.000
_cell.angle_alpha   90.00
_cell.angle_beta   90.00
_cell.angle_gamma   90.00
#
_symmetry.space_group_name_H-M   'P 1'
#
loop_
_entity.id
_entity.type
_entity.pdbx_description
1 polymer ?
#
loop_
_entity_poly.entity_id
_entity_poly.type
_entity_poly.pdbx_seq_one_letter_code
_entity_poly.pdbx_strand_id
1 'polypeptide(L)'
;MKKLLSAGLISFTLILPLFAQIKDLTIDAEKVSFDRAKNRVEATGSVEVNYQDIRLRGNHLIYNTSAETFHADRGFVFLYAGSTFEGEALDYDLRERAGQAANVSFIYQGVRLNGGRLKFNEEEFEIKGAGFTTCDPDNPHYRVTAADLLLYPREGWLVAYWGYFWLWQIPVVPMPTYIYDFNAGERAERNIPPFPMIGSNFEDGNYLIETLAWNLRRELSGSYSLGYLTNKGVMLGAQANYIVNDRNRGNLRLNWNPKDNTVGGLTHLFSFGAVTMPKDDLPFEAILQRRTRQYELETTLSSRERINYQRVSFTPNVVLQSRSLSVGQNLVKTDIELTGGVVAEEGNIRLARGGGKVKFYSNLGQFSPSLLGDAIYYSNGTRWIKPAAGLGYRARLSDSAELLLDYTHYLYIEGQTPFNYELYRYRAADTLRGDLLFKIGETEAKIAAAYFLDDWSPQDIDYTLFFKLHCYNLEVTYRSLRSEFMLGFSLATR
;
A
#
# COMPACT_ATOMS: atom_id res chain seq x y z
N MET A 1 -25.67 54.74 56.85
CA MET A 1 -25.48 53.58 55.95
C MET A 1 -24.42 53.92 54.91
N LYS A 2 -23.28 53.21 54.96
CA LYS A 2 -22.14 53.35 54.05
C LYS A 2 -22.47 52.72 52.68
N LYS A 3 -22.06 53.34 51.57
CA LYS A 3 -21.76 52.61 50.32
C LYS A 3 -20.49 53.16 49.66
N LEU A 4 -19.52 52.26 49.57
CA LEU A 4 -18.24 52.30 48.86
C LEU A 4 -18.47 52.21 47.33
N LEU A 5 -17.74 52.98 46.50
CA LEU A 5 -16.48 52.66 45.78
C LEU A 5 -16.59 51.54 44.73
N SER A 6 -16.39 51.88 43.45
CA SER A 6 -15.34 51.32 42.58
C SER A 6 -15.48 51.84 41.14
N ALA A 7 -14.47 52.58 40.68
CA ALA A 7 -14.24 52.91 39.28
C ALA A 7 -13.28 51.87 38.70
N GLY A 8 -13.71 51.13 37.68
CA GLY A 8 -12.90 50.13 37.00
C GLY A 8 -11.97 50.79 35.97
N LEU A 9 -10.66 50.70 36.22
CA LEU A 9 -9.60 51.06 35.29
C LEU A 9 -9.37 49.88 34.34
N ILE A 10 -9.72 50.01 33.06
CA ILE A 10 -9.44 48.99 32.05
C ILE A 10 -7.99 49.17 31.60
N SER A 11 -7.11 48.29 32.09
CA SER A 11 -5.71 48.19 31.66
C SER A 11 -5.65 47.56 30.27
N PHE A 12 -5.20 48.34 29.29
CA PHE A 12 -4.92 47.87 27.93
C PHE A 12 -3.50 47.30 27.89
N THR A 13 -3.35 46.00 28.12
CA THR A 13 -2.06 45.31 27.98
C THR A 13 -1.71 45.21 26.50
N LEU A 14 -0.81 46.09 26.06
CA LEU A 14 -0.09 45.99 24.78
C LEU A 14 0.75 44.70 24.81
N ILE A 15 0.32 43.67 24.09
CA ILE A 15 1.14 42.48 23.82
C ILE A 15 2.11 42.88 22.71
N LEU A 16 3.32 43.29 23.08
CA LEU A 16 4.43 43.37 22.12
C LEU A 16 4.79 41.94 21.70
N PRO A 17 4.95 41.65 20.41
CA PRO A 17 5.47 40.36 19.99
C PRO A 17 6.91 40.26 20.51
N LEU A 18 7.14 39.32 21.42
CA LEU A 18 8.49 38.89 21.77
C LEU A 18 9.12 38.36 20.47
N PHE A 19 10.12 39.07 19.94
CA PHE A 19 11.01 38.47 18.95
C PHE A 19 11.69 37.28 19.64
N ALA A 20 11.19 36.08 19.35
CA ALA A 20 11.83 34.85 19.79
C ALA A 20 13.20 34.79 19.10
N GLN A 21 14.26 35.06 19.85
CA GLN A 21 15.61 34.89 19.37
C GLN A 21 15.80 33.40 19.04
N ILE A 22 16.17 33.09 17.78
CA ILE A 22 16.51 31.73 17.37
C ILE A 22 17.66 31.25 18.26
N LYS A 23 17.32 30.38 19.22
CA LYS A 23 18.29 29.72 20.08
C LYS A 23 18.91 28.57 19.28
N ASP A 24 20.22 28.39 19.40
CA ASP A 24 20.95 27.23 18.86
C ASP A 24 21.15 27.18 17.32
N LEU A 25 21.10 28.32 16.62
CA LEU A 25 21.58 28.43 15.24
C LEU A 25 23.10 28.70 15.23
N THR A 26 23.89 27.80 14.63
CA THR A 26 25.32 28.01 14.39
C THR A 26 25.62 28.10 12.90
N ILE A 27 26.49 29.03 12.50
CA ILE A 27 26.99 29.20 11.13
C ILE A 27 28.51 29.28 11.22
N ASP A 28 29.19 28.22 10.77
CA ASP A 28 30.64 28.13 10.71
C ASP A 28 31.09 28.23 9.25
N ALA A 29 32.10 29.06 8.97
CA ALA A 29 32.68 29.23 7.64
C ALA A 29 34.06 29.87 7.73
N GLU A 30 34.82 29.85 6.63
CA GLU A 30 36.11 30.55 6.54
C GLU A 30 35.96 32.06 6.70
N LYS A 31 34.90 32.63 6.10
CA LYS A 31 34.57 34.04 6.22
C LYS A 31 33.09 34.22 6.51
N VAL A 32 32.78 34.90 7.61
CA VAL A 32 31.42 35.32 7.98
C VAL A 32 31.40 36.84 8.09
N SER A 33 30.44 37.49 7.43
CA SER A 33 30.21 38.93 7.51
C SER A 33 28.76 39.24 7.84
N PHE A 34 28.52 40.26 8.65
CA PHE A 34 27.19 40.69 9.04
C PHE A 34 26.93 42.13 8.63
N ASP A 35 25.98 42.33 7.72
CA ASP A 35 25.46 43.64 7.33
C ASP A 35 24.21 43.96 8.15
N ARG A 36 24.38 44.77 9.19
CA ARG A 36 23.30 45.19 10.09
C ARG A 36 22.24 46.03 9.40
N ALA A 37 22.59 46.83 8.39
CA ALA A 37 21.63 47.68 7.69
C ALA A 37 20.65 46.84 6.84
N LYS A 38 21.12 45.69 6.35
CA LYS A 38 20.33 44.76 5.52
C LYS A 38 19.82 43.55 6.28
N ASN A 39 20.10 43.43 7.59
CA ASN A 39 19.78 42.25 8.41
C ASN A 39 20.26 40.95 7.76
N ARG A 40 21.52 40.95 7.27
CA ARG A 40 22.06 39.89 6.42
C ARG A 40 23.39 39.37 6.96
N VAL A 41 23.47 38.07 7.21
CA VAL A 41 24.74 37.35 7.42
C VAL A 41 25.12 36.70 6.08
N GLU A 42 26.37 36.85 5.68
CA GLU A 42 26.93 36.23 4.48
C GLU A 42 28.15 35.42 4.87
N ALA A 43 28.11 34.12 4.57
CA ALA A 43 29.14 33.14 4.90
C ALA A 43 29.72 32.55 3.60
N THR A 44 31.03 32.41 3.52
CA THR A 44 31.74 31.88 2.34
C THR A 44 32.89 30.99 2.75
N GLY A 45 33.10 29.91 1.99
CA GLY A 45 34.18 28.94 2.18
C GLY A 45 33.82 27.92 3.27
N SER A 46 33.66 26.65 2.88
CA SER A 46 33.38 25.54 3.78
C SER A 46 32.26 25.84 4.80
N VAL A 47 31.14 26.37 4.32
CA VAL A 47 30.02 26.80 5.17
C VAL A 47 29.30 25.59 5.74
N GLU A 48 29.10 25.57 7.05
CA GLU A 48 28.29 24.60 7.78
C GLU A 48 27.31 25.33 8.70
N VAL A 49 26.03 25.04 8.54
CA VAL A 49 24.95 25.53 9.38
C VAL A 49 24.35 24.37 10.13
N ASN A 50 24.17 24.55 11.44
CA ASN A 50 23.41 23.62 12.26
C ASN A 50 22.28 24.37 12.96
N TYR A 51 21.07 23.84 12.83
CA TYR A 51 19.89 24.36 13.52
C TYR A 51 18.91 23.23 13.81
N GLN A 52 18.70 22.91 15.09
CA GLN A 52 17.84 21.80 15.51
C GLN A 52 18.19 20.48 14.80
N ASP A 53 17.26 19.94 14.01
CA ASP A 53 17.37 18.72 13.19
C ASP A 53 17.89 18.98 11.76
N ILE A 54 18.17 20.23 11.41
CA ILE A 54 18.59 20.66 10.09
C ILE A 54 20.10 20.89 10.06
N ARG A 55 20.74 20.40 8.99
CA ARG A 55 22.15 20.70 8.68
C ARG A 55 22.27 21.14 7.24
N LEU A 56 22.93 22.26 6.99
CA LEU A 56 23.18 22.77 5.64
C LEU A 56 24.68 22.97 5.45
N ARG A 57 25.24 22.40 4.39
CA ARG A 57 26.63 22.56 3.99
C ARG A 57 26.70 23.14 2.58
N GLY A 58 27.68 24.00 2.32
CA GLY A 58 27.89 24.60 1.00
C GLY A 58 29.09 25.54 0.95
N ASN A 59 29.28 26.21 -0.18
CA ASN A 59 30.40 27.14 -0.35
C ASN A 59 30.04 28.61 -0.12
N HIS A 60 28.76 28.95 -0.23
CA HIS A 60 28.24 30.30 -0.05
C HIS A 60 26.82 30.24 0.49
N LEU A 61 26.56 31.05 1.51
CA LEU A 61 25.28 31.13 2.18
C LEU A 61 24.98 32.58 2.57
N ILE A 62 23.76 33.01 2.29
CA ILE A 62 23.18 34.25 2.78
C ILE A 62 22.05 33.89 3.75
N TYR A 63 22.14 34.37 4.98
CA TYR A 63 21.09 34.27 5.99
C TYR A 63 20.46 35.64 6.25
N ASN A 64 19.17 35.79 5.98
CA ASN A 64 18.41 36.98 6.33
C ASN A 64 17.84 36.84 7.74
N THR A 65 18.35 37.59 8.70
CA THR A 65 17.97 37.47 10.12
C THR A 65 16.58 38.02 10.41
N SER A 66 16.00 38.85 9.53
CA SER A 66 14.66 39.42 9.72
C SER A 66 13.56 38.52 9.15
N ALA A 67 13.81 37.94 7.98
CA ALA A 67 12.91 36.97 7.35
C ALA A 67 13.13 35.54 7.87
N GLU A 68 14.29 35.27 8.49
CA GLU A 68 14.73 33.94 8.93
C GLU A 68 14.84 32.95 7.76
N THR A 69 15.44 33.41 6.66
CA THR A 69 15.62 32.64 5.43
C THR A 69 17.08 32.39 5.09
N PHE A 70 17.40 31.17 4.66
CA PHE A 70 18.67 30.77 4.07
C PHE A 70 18.60 30.80 2.55
N HIS A 71 19.65 31.31 1.93
CA HIS A 71 19.87 31.27 0.50
C HIS A 71 21.28 30.73 0.22
N ALA A 72 21.37 29.57 -0.41
CA ALA A 72 22.61 28.99 -0.92
C ALA A 72 22.55 28.92 -2.45
N ASP A 73 23.60 29.32 -3.13
CA ASP A 73 23.64 29.49 -4.59
C ASP A 73 24.87 28.84 -5.27
N ARG A 74 25.73 28.17 -4.50
CA ARG A 74 26.97 27.53 -4.99
C ARG A 74 27.11 26.09 -4.53
N GLY A 75 26.07 25.32 -4.79
CA GLY A 75 25.98 23.94 -4.35
C GLY A 75 25.63 23.83 -2.87
N PHE A 76 24.78 22.87 -2.54
CA PHE A 76 24.40 22.59 -1.17
C PHE A 76 24.29 21.09 -0.90
N VAL A 77 24.52 20.71 0.35
CA VAL A 77 24.13 19.44 0.95
C VAL A 77 23.26 19.77 2.16
N PHE A 78 22.00 19.37 2.13
CA PHE A 78 20.99 19.75 3.11
C PHE A 78 20.37 18.50 3.73
N LEU A 79 20.57 18.32 5.03
CA LEU A 79 19.91 17.30 5.82
C LEU A 79 18.61 17.88 6.38
N TYR A 80 17.48 17.34 5.94
CA TYR A 80 16.14 17.75 6.35
C TYR A 80 15.23 16.53 6.51
N ALA A 81 14.50 16.46 7.62
CA ALA A 81 13.61 15.34 7.94
C ALA A 81 14.28 13.95 7.76
N GLY A 82 15.55 13.83 8.13
CA GLY A 82 16.33 12.60 8.00
C GLY A 82 16.77 12.22 6.58
N SER A 83 16.50 13.07 5.58
CA SER A 83 16.91 12.86 4.18
C SER A 83 17.96 13.89 3.77
N THR A 84 18.95 13.44 3.00
CA THR A 84 20.01 14.30 2.47
C THR A 84 19.67 14.72 1.05
N PHE A 85 19.59 16.03 0.83
CA PHE A 85 19.35 16.68 -0.45
C PHE A 85 20.64 17.31 -0.94
N GLU A 86 21.00 17.05 -2.19
CA GLU A 86 22.12 17.68 -2.87
C GLU A 86 21.61 18.45 -4.08
N GLY A 87 22.09 19.67 -4.30
CA GLY A 87 21.66 20.46 -5.46
C GLY A 87 22.49 21.73 -5.64
N GLU A 88 22.07 22.57 -6.59
CA GLU A 88 22.84 23.77 -7.00
C GLU A 88 22.49 25.00 -6.17
N ALA A 89 21.20 25.22 -5.89
CA ALA A 89 20.71 26.35 -5.12
C ALA A 89 19.55 25.95 -4.19
N LEU A 90 19.47 26.58 -3.03
CA LEU A 90 18.47 26.35 -1.99
C LEU A 90 18.01 27.69 -1.40
N ASP A 91 16.70 27.92 -1.43
CA ASP A 91 15.98 28.93 -0.65
C ASP A 91 15.20 28.19 0.45
N TYR A 92 15.45 28.50 1.71
CA TYR A 92 14.79 27.82 2.83
C TYR A 92 14.30 28.81 3.89
N ASP A 93 13.04 28.70 4.28
CA ASP A 93 12.40 29.49 5.33
C ASP A 93 12.35 28.68 6.64
N LEU A 94 13.02 29.19 7.69
CA LEU A 94 13.08 28.52 8.98
C LEU A 94 11.74 28.53 9.72
N ARG A 95 10.90 29.54 9.52
CA ARG A 95 9.62 29.71 10.23
C ARG A 95 8.57 28.79 9.65
N GLU A 96 8.48 28.74 8.33
CA GLU A 96 7.52 27.89 7.61
C GLU A 96 8.01 26.44 7.46
N ARG A 97 9.30 26.19 7.73
CA ARG A 97 9.98 24.90 7.50
C ARG A 97 9.76 24.40 6.07
N ALA A 98 9.81 25.33 5.13
CA ALA A 98 9.53 25.13 3.72
C ALA A 98 10.64 25.74 2.86
N GLY A 99 10.86 25.20 1.67
CA GLY A 99 11.92 25.69 0.80
C GLY A 99 11.74 25.34 -0.67
N GLN A 100 12.63 25.89 -1.47
CA GLN A 100 12.76 25.62 -2.89
C GLN A 100 14.21 25.33 -3.23
N ALA A 101 14.46 24.37 -4.11
CA ALA A 101 15.81 24.04 -4.53
C ALA A 101 15.88 23.74 -6.04
N ALA A 102 17.05 23.94 -6.62
CA ALA A 102 17.32 23.75 -8.04
C ALA A 102 18.27 22.59 -8.29
N ASN A 103 18.00 21.83 -9.36
CA ASN A 103 18.77 20.67 -9.82
C ASN A 103 19.12 19.72 -8.66
N VAL A 104 18.08 19.20 -8.00
CA VAL A 104 18.22 18.39 -6.79
C VAL A 104 18.38 16.92 -7.10
N SER A 105 19.10 16.21 -6.24
CA SER A 105 19.10 14.76 -6.12
C SER A 105 19.06 14.36 -4.64
N PHE A 106 18.31 13.32 -4.32
CA PHE A 106 18.21 12.81 -2.95
C PHE A 106 17.77 11.35 -2.93
N ILE A 107 17.93 10.72 -1.78
CA ILE A 107 17.44 9.35 -1.54
C ILE A 107 16.37 9.43 -0.45
N TYR A 108 15.20 8.88 -0.73
CA TYR A 108 14.08 8.78 0.19
C TYR A 108 13.60 7.34 0.26
N GLN A 109 13.69 6.71 1.44
CA GLN A 109 13.30 5.31 1.68
C GLN A 109 13.79 4.33 0.59
N GLY A 110 15.09 4.42 0.26
CA GLY A 110 15.74 3.56 -0.74
C GLY A 110 15.41 3.90 -2.21
N VAL A 111 14.50 4.85 -2.46
CA VAL A 111 14.22 5.39 -3.80
C VAL A 111 15.13 6.59 -4.04
N ARG A 112 15.83 6.59 -5.18
CA ARG A 112 16.62 7.72 -5.63
C ARG A 112 15.72 8.63 -6.46
N LEU A 113 15.69 9.91 -6.12
CA LEU A 113 14.92 10.95 -6.82
C LEU A 113 15.86 12.04 -7.32
N ASN A 114 15.50 12.61 -8.46
CA ASN A 114 16.12 13.82 -8.98
C ASN A 114 15.10 14.73 -9.65
N GLY A 115 15.45 16.01 -9.83
CA GLY A 115 14.65 16.92 -10.65
C GLY A 115 15.21 18.33 -10.73
N GLY A 116 14.72 19.09 -11.71
CA GLY A 116 15.23 20.43 -12.00
C GLY A 116 14.80 21.49 -10.98
N ARG A 117 13.63 21.32 -10.37
CA ARG A 117 13.13 22.21 -9.30
C ARG A 117 12.37 21.40 -8.26
N LEU A 118 12.70 21.60 -6.99
CA LEU A 118 12.00 21.05 -5.84
C LEU A 118 11.34 22.20 -5.07
N LYS A 119 10.09 22.02 -4.65
CA LYS A 119 9.45 22.77 -3.56
C LYS A 119 9.08 21.77 -2.48
N PHE A 120 9.31 22.09 -1.21
CA PHE A 120 9.08 21.15 -0.13
C PHE A 120 8.61 21.84 1.14
N ASN A 121 7.84 21.11 1.94
CA ASN A 121 7.48 21.43 3.32
C ASN A 121 7.34 20.11 4.12
N GLU A 122 6.81 20.16 5.34
CA GLU A 122 6.64 18.97 6.18
C GLU A 122 5.58 17.97 5.68
N GLU A 123 4.70 18.38 4.77
CA GLU A 123 3.56 17.60 4.28
C GLU A 123 3.78 17.03 2.88
N GLU A 124 4.41 17.79 1.97
CA GLU A 124 4.57 17.41 0.56
C GLU A 124 5.83 17.97 -0.09
N PHE A 125 6.28 17.25 -1.11
CA PHE A 125 7.44 17.56 -1.94
C PHE A 125 7.00 17.58 -3.40
N GLU A 126 7.09 18.72 -4.06
CA GLU A 126 6.77 18.92 -5.48
C GLU A 126 8.07 19.04 -6.29
N ILE A 127 8.30 18.11 -7.23
CA ILE A 127 9.49 18.07 -8.07
C ILE A 127 9.09 18.23 -9.55
N LYS A 128 9.68 19.20 -10.24
CA LYS A 128 9.50 19.43 -11.68
C LYS A 128 10.65 18.81 -12.48
N GLY A 129 10.32 18.23 -13.64
CA GLY A 129 11.28 17.55 -14.50
C GLY A 129 11.97 16.41 -13.75
N ALA A 130 11.16 15.59 -13.09
CA ALA A 130 11.61 14.64 -12.10
C ALA A 130 11.96 13.29 -12.70
N GLY A 131 12.83 12.56 -12.01
CA GLY A 131 13.08 11.15 -12.25
C GLY A 131 13.20 10.39 -10.94
N PHE A 132 12.84 9.10 -10.96
CA PHE A 132 13.15 8.22 -9.84
C PHE A 132 13.44 6.79 -10.27
N THR A 133 14.19 6.09 -9.42
CA THR A 133 14.49 4.66 -9.56
C THR A 133 14.83 4.04 -8.19
N THR A 134 14.54 2.74 -8.02
CA THR A 134 15.08 1.94 -6.90
C THR A 134 16.39 1.24 -7.25
N CYS A 135 16.84 1.34 -8.50
CA CYS A 135 18.12 0.78 -8.94
C CYS A 135 19.30 1.68 -8.57
N ASP A 136 20.51 1.18 -8.79
CA ASP A 136 21.73 1.97 -8.74
C ASP A 136 21.84 2.94 -9.94
N PRO A 137 22.41 4.14 -9.73
CA PRO A 137 22.27 5.27 -10.64
C PRO A 137 23.04 5.13 -11.95
N ASP A 138 24.12 4.35 -11.97
CA ASP A 138 25.01 4.28 -13.15
C ASP A 138 24.33 3.60 -14.34
N ASN A 139 23.55 2.55 -14.08
CA ASN A 139 22.83 1.79 -15.11
C ASN A 139 21.52 1.22 -14.54
N PRO A 140 20.49 2.06 -14.36
CA PRO A 140 19.24 1.60 -13.79
C PRO A 140 18.50 0.68 -14.77
N HIS A 141 18.12 -0.51 -14.32
CA HIS A 141 17.29 -1.44 -15.10
C HIS A 141 15.93 -0.85 -15.45
N TYR A 142 15.41 0.03 -14.59
CA TYR A 142 14.25 0.85 -14.89
C TYR A 142 14.40 2.24 -14.27
N ARG A 143 13.75 3.22 -14.88
CA ARG A 143 13.53 4.53 -14.26
C ARG A 143 12.18 5.06 -14.70
N VAL A 144 11.60 5.90 -13.86
CA VAL A 144 10.43 6.69 -14.22
C VAL A 144 10.89 8.13 -14.37
N THR A 145 10.53 8.77 -15.48
CA THR A 145 10.69 10.21 -15.65
C THR A 145 9.31 10.84 -15.71
N ALA A 146 9.15 12.04 -15.15
CA ALA A 146 7.86 12.72 -15.07
C ALA A 146 8.03 14.22 -15.23
N ALA A 147 7.01 14.89 -15.78
CA ALA A 147 6.97 16.35 -15.79
C ALA A 147 6.83 16.89 -14.36
N ASP A 148 5.98 16.24 -13.56
CA ASP A 148 5.69 16.58 -12.17
C ASP A 148 5.73 15.32 -11.31
N LEU A 149 6.30 15.43 -10.11
CA LEU A 149 6.32 14.36 -9.12
C LEU A 149 5.93 14.95 -7.76
N LEU A 150 4.92 14.36 -7.13
CA LEU A 150 4.46 14.68 -5.78
C LEU A 150 4.84 13.54 -4.84
N LEU A 151 5.64 13.84 -3.82
CA LEU A 151 5.96 12.91 -2.75
C LEU A 151 5.22 13.33 -1.48
N TYR A 152 4.49 12.39 -0.89
CA TYR A 152 3.71 12.52 0.33
C TYR A 152 4.34 11.67 1.45
N PRO A 153 5.25 12.25 2.27
CA PRO A 153 5.99 11.50 3.29
C PRO A 153 5.10 10.78 4.29
N ARG A 154 3.99 11.41 4.72
CA ARG A 154 3.07 10.87 5.74
C ARG A 154 2.34 9.61 5.30
N GLU A 155 1.97 9.57 4.03
CA GLU A 155 1.19 8.50 3.42
C GLU A 155 2.07 7.40 2.83
N GLY A 156 3.35 7.71 2.58
CA GLY A 156 4.29 6.83 1.90
C GLY A 156 3.93 6.68 0.43
N TRP A 157 3.50 7.75 -0.24
CA TRP A 157 3.15 7.73 -1.67
C TRP A 157 4.03 8.69 -2.47
N LEU A 158 4.41 8.26 -3.67
CA LEU A 158 5.03 9.06 -4.70
C LEU A 158 4.17 8.97 -5.95
N VAL A 159 3.74 10.13 -6.47
CA VAL A 159 2.87 10.25 -7.64
C VAL A 159 3.60 10.99 -8.74
N ALA A 160 3.89 10.30 -9.84
CA ALA A 160 4.51 10.86 -11.04
C ALA A 160 3.45 11.14 -12.11
N TYR A 161 3.50 12.33 -12.74
CA TYR A 161 2.58 12.76 -13.79
C TYR A 161 3.27 13.01 -15.12
N TRP A 162 2.57 12.68 -16.21
CA TRP A 162 2.99 12.95 -17.59
C TRP A 162 4.41 12.46 -17.87
N GLY A 163 4.62 11.18 -17.60
CA GLY A 163 5.92 10.55 -17.59
C GLY A 163 6.08 9.40 -18.57
N TYR A 164 7.23 8.76 -18.47
CA TYR A 164 7.55 7.54 -19.18
C TYR A 164 8.17 6.54 -18.22
N PHE A 165 7.76 5.28 -18.37
CA PHE A 165 8.44 4.16 -17.76
C PHE A 165 9.52 3.69 -18.72
N TRP A 166 10.77 3.78 -18.28
CA TRP A 166 11.93 3.36 -19.05
C TRP A 166 12.36 2.00 -18.55
N LEU A 167 12.56 1.07 -19.47
CA LEU A 167 13.31 -0.15 -19.22
C LEU A 167 14.68 0.05 -19.83
N TRP A 168 15.72 0.05 -19.00
CA TRP A 168 17.06 0.52 -19.39
C TRP A 168 16.99 1.93 -20.01
N GLN A 169 17.39 2.07 -21.27
CA GLN A 169 17.37 3.32 -22.03
C GLN A 169 16.16 3.44 -22.96
N ILE A 170 15.24 2.46 -22.96
CA ILE A 170 14.10 2.39 -23.87
C ILE A 170 12.85 2.87 -23.15
N PRO A 171 12.15 3.92 -23.64
CA PRO A 171 10.87 4.33 -23.09
C PRO A 171 9.80 3.33 -23.55
N VAL A 172 9.24 2.54 -22.63
CA VAL A 172 8.33 1.44 -22.97
C VAL A 172 6.88 1.89 -22.91
N VAL A 173 6.48 2.59 -21.84
CA VAL A 173 5.08 2.95 -21.60
C VAL A 173 4.95 4.41 -21.19
N PRO A 174 4.15 5.22 -21.91
CA PRO A 174 3.77 6.55 -21.45
C PRO A 174 2.82 6.42 -20.25
N MET A 175 3.09 7.18 -19.19
CA MET A 175 2.32 7.14 -17.95
C MET A 175 1.75 8.52 -17.65
N PRO A 176 0.45 8.75 -17.92
CA PRO A 176 -0.22 9.96 -17.48
C PRO A 176 -0.14 10.14 -15.96
N THR A 177 -0.25 9.04 -15.21
CA THR A 177 -0.02 9.00 -13.76
C THR A 177 0.56 7.64 -13.35
N TYR A 178 1.54 7.67 -12.46
CA TYR A 178 2.11 6.49 -11.82
C TYR A 178 2.18 6.70 -10.31
N ILE A 179 1.71 5.73 -9.53
CA ILE A 179 1.74 5.78 -8.06
C ILE A 179 2.70 4.70 -7.58
N TYR A 180 3.72 5.12 -6.84
CA TYR A 180 4.64 4.26 -6.12
C TYR A 180 4.34 4.36 -4.62
N ASP A 181 4.01 3.24 -3.99
CA ASP A 181 3.73 3.12 -2.56
C ASP A 181 4.95 2.55 -1.83
N PHE A 182 5.59 3.36 -1.00
CA PHE A 182 6.75 2.94 -0.21
C PHE A 182 6.40 1.84 0.80
N ASN A 183 5.15 1.78 1.24
CA ASN A 183 4.65 0.83 2.23
C ASN A 183 4.01 -0.41 1.59
N ALA A 184 4.15 -0.62 0.27
CA ALA A 184 3.56 -1.74 -0.43
C ALA A 184 3.97 -3.09 0.21
N GLY A 185 5.26 -3.27 0.51
CA GLY A 185 5.79 -4.50 1.08
C GLY A 185 5.17 -4.85 2.44
N GLU A 186 5.03 -3.87 3.34
CA GLU A 186 4.38 -4.06 4.66
C GLU A 186 2.91 -4.49 4.53
N ARG A 187 2.25 -4.09 3.45
CA ARG A 187 0.85 -4.43 3.16
C ARG A 187 0.68 -5.76 2.44
N ALA A 188 1.77 -6.49 2.21
CA ALA A 188 1.82 -7.62 1.30
C ALA A 188 1.30 -7.27 -0.12
N GLU A 189 1.40 -6.00 -0.50
CA GLU A 189 1.13 -5.46 -1.81
C GLU A 189 2.46 -5.31 -2.57
N ARG A 190 2.40 -5.05 -3.88
CA ARG A 190 3.58 -4.77 -4.69
C ARG A 190 3.31 -3.58 -5.58
N ASN A 191 4.33 -2.73 -5.78
CA ASN A 191 4.28 -1.69 -6.79
C ASN A 191 4.28 -2.36 -8.17
N ILE A 192 3.18 -2.18 -8.92
CA ILE A 192 3.02 -2.80 -10.23
C ILE A 192 3.60 -1.80 -11.26
N PRO A 193 4.58 -2.19 -12.10
CA PRO A 193 4.96 -1.37 -13.24
C PRO A 193 3.77 -1.25 -14.21
N PRO A 194 3.70 -0.22 -15.06
CA PRO A 194 2.61 -0.03 -16.03
C PRO A 194 2.73 -1.01 -17.21
N PHE A 195 2.89 -2.31 -16.94
CA PHE A 195 2.90 -3.34 -17.96
C PHE A 195 1.54 -4.02 -18.00
N PRO A 196 1.09 -4.40 -19.20
CA PRO A 196 -0.22 -5.03 -19.32
C PRO A 196 -0.20 -6.40 -18.66
N MET A 197 -1.31 -6.73 -18.02
CA MET A 197 -1.57 -8.08 -17.55
C MET A 197 -1.80 -8.99 -18.74
N ILE A 198 -1.06 -10.09 -18.80
CA ILE A 198 -1.16 -11.10 -19.86
C ILE A 198 -1.54 -12.41 -19.21
N GLY A 199 -2.50 -13.12 -19.80
CA GLY A 199 -2.85 -14.45 -19.33
C GLY A 199 -3.87 -15.15 -20.18
N SER A 200 -4.30 -16.31 -19.71
CA SER A 200 -5.37 -17.09 -20.33
C SER A 200 -6.20 -17.82 -19.28
N ASN A 201 -7.51 -17.91 -19.49
CA ASN A 201 -8.40 -18.78 -18.72
C ASN A 201 -9.60 -19.21 -19.59
N PHE A 202 -10.40 -20.17 -19.11
CA PHE A 202 -11.54 -20.70 -19.87
C PHE A 202 -12.63 -19.64 -20.15
N GLU A 203 -12.88 -18.71 -19.22
CA GLU A 203 -13.95 -17.72 -19.33
C GLU A 203 -13.61 -16.57 -20.28
N ASP A 204 -12.41 -16.01 -20.11
CA ASP A 204 -11.94 -14.81 -20.80
C ASP A 204 -11.17 -15.15 -22.08
N GLY A 205 -10.70 -16.39 -22.20
CA GLY A 205 -9.78 -16.83 -23.25
C GLY A 205 -8.39 -16.25 -23.00
N ASN A 206 -7.62 -16.00 -24.06
CA ASN A 206 -6.38 -15.24 -23.95
C ASN A 206 -6.73 -13.76 -23.73
N TYR A 207 -6.06 -13.10 -22.79
CA TYR A 207 -6.32 -11.71 -22.48
C TYR A 207 -5.04 -10.89 -22.36
N LEU A 208 -5.17 -9.62 -22.75
CA LEU A 208 -4.19 -8.55 -22.57
C LEU A 208 -4.96 -7.36 -21.97
N ILE A 209 -4.59 -6.92 -20.76
CA ILE A 209 -5.28 -5.84 -20.05
C ILE A 209 -4.26 -4.82 -19.57
N GLU A 210 -4.30 -3.62 -20.12
CA GLU A 210 -3.52 -2.48 -19.66
C GLU A 210 -4.30 -1.73 -18.58
N THR A 211 -3.65 -1.35 -17.48
CA THR A 211 -4.27 -0.59 -16.40
C THR A 211 -3.43 0.62 -16.03
N LEU A 212 -3.98 1.81 -16.24
CA LEU A 212 -3.34 3.08 -15.94
C LEU A 212 -3.94 3.69 -14.67
N ALA A 213 -3.08 4.07 -13.73
CA ALA A 213 -3.52 4.80 -12.54
C ALA A 213 -3.93 6.23 -12.91
N TRP A 214 -4.78 6.83 -12.07
CA TRP A 214 -5.05 8.26 -12.07
C TRP A 214 -5.11 8.75 -10.62
N ASN A 215 -4.71 9.99 -10.39
CA ASN A 215 -4.76 10.65 -9.09
C ASN A 215 -5.29 12.07 -9.28
N LEU A 216 -6.32 12.43 -8.51
CA LEU A 216 -6.81 13.82 -8.48
C LEU A 216 -6.28 14.55 -7.25
N ARG A 217 -6.25 13.86 -6.12
CA ARG A 217 -5.70 14.31 -4.84
C ARG A 217 -5.46 13.11 -3.95
N ARG A 218 -4.83 13.31 -2.78
CA ARG A 218 -4.59 12.26 -1.79
C ARG A 218 -5.84 11.42 -1.48
N GLU A 219 -7.00 12.07 -1.33
CA GLU A 219 -8.26 11.43 -0.94
C GLU A 219 -9.00 10.77 -2.10
N LEU A 220 -8.56 10.96 -3.35
CA LEU A 220 -9.26 10.46 -4.53
C LEU A 220 -8.28 10.05 -5.64
N SER A 221 -8.14 8.74 -5.80
CA SER A 221 -7.28 8.10 -6.78
C SER A 221 -8.01 6.91 -7.42
N GLY A 222 -7.42 6.29 -8.43
CA GLY A 222 -8.05 5.14 -9.07
C GLY A 222 -7.27 4.61 -10.24
N SER A 223 -7.97 3.86 -11.10
CA SER A 223 -7.41 3.35 -12.34
C SER A 223 -8.43 3.29 -13.47
N TYR A 224 -7.92 3.28 -14.69
CA TYR A 224 -8.64 2.92 -15.91
C TYR A 224 -8.00 1.68 -16.50
N SER A 225 -8.82 0.75 -16.96
CA SER A 225 -8.37 -0.47 -17.60
C SER A 225 -8.91 -0.56 -19.02
N LEU A 226 -8.04 -0.91 -19.97
CA LEU A 226 -8.40 -1.22 -21.34
C LEU A 226 -7.81 -2.60 -21.66
N GLY A 227 -8.64 -3.51 -22.13
CA GLY A 227 -8.16 -4.83 -22.49
C GLY A 227 -8.88 -5.44 -23.66
N TYR A 228 -8.31 -6.53 -24.16
CA TYR A 228 -8.93 -7.42 -25.12
C TYR A 228 -8.89 -8.83 -24.56
N LEU A 229 -10.05 -9.48 -24.46
CA LEU A 229 -10.18 -10.88 -24.06
C LEU A 229 -10.80 -11.64 -25.22
N THR A 230 -10.15 -12.70 -25.71
CA THR A 230 -10.58 -13.38 -26.94
C THR A 230 -12.01 -13.89 -26.86
N ASN A 231 -12.46 -14.28 -25.67
CA ASN A 231 -13.82 -14.77 -25.49
C ASN A 231 -14.84 -13.64 -25.31
N LYS A 232 -14.45 -12.42 -24.94
CA LYS A 232 -15.41 -11.35 -24.54
C LYS A 232 -15.28 -10.05 -25.35
N GLY A 233 -14.26 -9.93 -26.17
CA GLY A 233 -13.95 -8.74 -26.95
C GLY A 233 -13.24 -7.67 -26.11
N VAL A 234 -13.53 -6.41 -26.39
CA VAL A 234 -12.95 -5.27 -25.69
C VAL A 234 -13.50 -5.20 -24.25
N MET A 235 -12.61 -4.94 -23.29
CA MET A 235 -12.96 -4.63 -21.91
C MET A 235 -12.56 -3.20 -21.59
N LEU A 236 -13.48 -2.50 -20.91
CA LEU A 236 -13.23 -1.22 -20.28
C LEU A 236 -13.45 -1.38 -18.78
N GLY A 237 -12.55 -0.82 -17.97
CA GLY A 237 -12.64 -0.80 -16.53
C GLY A 237 -12.36 0.60 -16.00
N ALA A 238 -13.04 0.97 -14.92
CA ALA A 238 -12.77 2.17 -14.16
C ALA A 238 -12.92 1.86 -12.67
N GLN A 239 -11.94 2.30 -11.88
CA GLN A 239 -11.96 2.20 -10.43
C GLN A 239 -11.69 3.56 -9.82
N ALA A 240 -12.38 3.88 -8.73
CA ALA A 240 -12.18 5.10 -7.96
C ALA A 240 -12.11 4.75 -6.47
N ASN A 241 -10.93 4.93 -5.89
CA ASN A 241 -10.66 4.81 -4.46
C ASN A 241 -10.85 6.17 -3.80
N TYR A 242 -11.54 6.20 -2.66
CA TYR A 242 -11.73 7.41 -1.88
C TYR A 242 -11.36 7.21 -0.42
N ILE A 243 -10.85 8.26 0.21
CA ILE A 243 -10.55 8.33 1.63
C ILE A 243 -11.31 9.53 2.21
N VAL A 244 -12.27 9.26 3.10
CA VAL A 244 -13.03 10.35 3.77
C VAL A 244 -12.29 10.81 5.02
N ASN A 245 -11.71 9.88 5.78
CA ASN A 245 -10.86 10.12 6.94
C ASN A 245 -10.12 8.81 7.33
N ASP A 246 -9.33 8.84 8.40
CA ASP A 246 -8.57 7.70 8.93
C ASP A 246 -9.40 6.45 9.25
N ARG A 247 -10.73 6.59 9.36
CA ARG A 247 -11.66 5.49 9.66
C ARG A 247 -12.50 5.08 8.48
N ASN A 248 -12.61 5.89 7.43
CA ASN A 248 -13.59 5.70 6.37
C ASN A 248 -12.90 5.79 5.01
N ARG A 249 -12.89 4.67 4.29
CA ARG A 249 -12.36 4.58 2.93
C ARG A 249 -13.24 3.67 2.10
N GLY A 250 -13.10 3.70 0.79
CA GLY A 250 -13.78 2.74 -0.06
C GLY A 250 -13.31 2.80 -1.50
N ASN A 251 -13.90 1.94 -2.32
CA ASN A 251 -13.68 1.95 -3.75
C ASN A 251 -14.96 1.66 -4.53
N LEU A 252 -15.09 2.35 -5.64
CA LEU A 252 -16.06 2.09 -6.68
C LEU A 252 -15.37 1.37 -7.83
N ARG A 253 -16.00 0.34 -8.38
CA ARG A 253 -15.50 -0.46 -9.50
C ARG A 253 -16.59 -0.55 -10.56
N LEU A 254 -16.20 -0.34 -11.80
CA LEU A 254 -17.07 -0.48 -12.97
C LEU A 254 -16.28 -1.18 -14.07
N ASN A 255 -16.85 -2.21 -14.68
CA ASN A 255 -16.28 -2.89 -15.83
C ASN A 255 -17.36 -3.09 -16.88
N TRP A 256 -16.97 -3.08 -18.15
CA TRP A 256 -17.85 -3.30 -19.28
C TRP A 256 -17.15 -4.13 -20.35
N ASN A 257 -17.87 -5.06 -20.96
CA ASN A 257 -17.49 -5.70 -22.21
C ASN A 257 -18.74 -6.12 -23.00
N PRO A 258 -18.64 -6.40 -24.32
CA PRO A 258 -19.77 -6.79 -25.15
C PRO A 258 -20.60 -7.99 -24.67
N LYS A 259 -19.99 -8.95 -23.95
CA LYS A 259 -20.69 -10.17 -23.50
C LYS A 259 -21.34 -10.01 -22.12
N ASP A 260 -20.63 -9.42 -21.17
CA ASP A 260 -21.09 -9.31 -19.78
C ASP A 260 -21.93 -8.03 -19.55
N ASN A 261 -21.86 -7.08 -20.49
CA ASN A 261 -22.35 -5.71 -20.31
C ASN A 261 -21.68 -5.05 -19.08
N THR A 262 -22.35 -4.07 -18.47
CA THR A 262 -21.84 -3.37 -17.28
C THR A 262 -21.95 -4.25 -16.03
N VAL A 263 -20.83 -4.42 -15.33
CA VAL A 263 -20.73 -5.03 -14.01
C VAL A 263 -19.97 -4.10 -13.07
N GLY A 264 -20.20 -4.18 -11.77
CA GLY A 264 -19.50 -3.28 -10.86
C GLY A 264 -19.96 -3.37 -9.42
N GLY A 265 -19.32 -2.61 -8.56
CA GLY A 265 -19.62 -2.58 -7.14
C GLY A 265 -18.99 -1.42 -6.41
N LEU A 266 -19.53 -1.15 -5.23
CA LEU A 266 -19.04 -0.20 -4.25
C LEU A 266 -18.70 -1.00 -3.00
N THR A 267 -17.48 -0.84 -2.50
CA THR A 267 -17.09 -1.32 -1.18
C THR A 267 -16.73 -0.12 -0.31
N HIS A 268 -17.30 -0.05 0.89
CA HIS A 268 -16.97 0.94 1.91
C HIS A 268 -16.44 0.22 3.14
N LEU A 269 -15.34 0.73 3.70
CA LEU A 269 -14.68 0.20 4.87
C LEU A 269 -14.68 1.24 5.98
N PHE A 270 -15.25 0.86 7.13
CA PHE A 270 -15.22 1.62 8.36
C PHE A 270 -14.37 0.92 9.43
N SER A 271 -13.24 1.51 9.80
CA SER A 271 -12.30 0.96 10.79
C SER A 271 -12.47 1.64 12.15
N PHE A 272 -12.53 0.86 13.23
CA PHE A 272 -12.74 1.35 14.60
C PHE A 272 -12.01 0.50 15.66
N GLY A 273 -11.99 0.97 16.91
CA GLY A 273 -11.23 0.32 18.00
C GLY A 273 -9.81 0.87 18.16
N ALA A 274 -9.02 0.17 18.99
CA ALA A 274 -7.64 0.53 19.29
C ALA A 274 -6.78 0.49 18.01
N VAL A 275 -5.78 1.37 17.96
CA VAL A 275 -4.79 1.39 16.88
C VAL A 275 -3.80 0.25 17.13
N THR A 276 -3.69 -0.66 16.18
CA THR A 276 -2.67 -1.70 16.15
C THR A 276 -1.47 -1.19 15.37
N MET A 277 -0.31 -1.11 16.02
CA MET A 277 0.96 -0.92 15.34
C MET A 277 1.43 -2.30 14.82
N PRO A 278 1.83 -2.45 13.55
CA PRO A 278 2.63 -3.59 13.11
C PRO A 278 3.82 -3.80 14.06
N LYS A 279 4.07 -5.05 14.46
CA LYS A 279 5.25 -5.42 15.23
C LYS A 279 6.36 -5.78 14.26
N ASP A 280 7.12 -4.80 13.80
CA ASP A 280 8.50 -5.01 13.35
C ASP A 280 9.32 -3.76 13.75
N ASP A 281 10.39 -4.02 14.50
CA ASP A 281 11.29 -3.01 15.07
C ASP A 281 12.19 -2.43 13.97
N LEU A 282 11.82 -1.30 13.38
CA LEU A 282 12.73 -0.43 12.65
C LEU A 282 12.98 0.86 13.46
N PRO A 283 14.24 1.23 13.77
CA PRO A 283 14.56 2.33 14.70
C PRO A 283 14.08 3.73 14.27
N PHE A 284 13.48 3.88 13.08
CA PHE A 284 13.06 5.17 12.52
C PHE A 284 11.60 5.23 12.01
N GLU A 285 10.75 4.23 12.32
CA GLU A 285 9.39 4.15 11.74
C GLU A 285 8.22 4.56 12.67
N ALA A 286 8.48 5.22 13.79
CA ALA A 286 7.42 5.61 14.73
C ALA A 286 6.43 6.67 14.21
N ILE A 287 6.67 7.28 13.03
CA ILE A 287 5.87 8.41 12.53
C ILE A 287 4.97 8.04 11.32
N LEU A 288 5.20 6.92 10.61
CA LEU A 288 4.73 6.81 9.20
C LEU A 288 3.99 5.54 8.79
N GLN A 289 3.69 4.62 9.72
CA GLN A 289 2.82 3.48 9.40
C GLN A 289 1.34 3.88 9.52
N ARG A 290 0.54 3.56 8.48
CA ARG A 290 -0.91 3.84 8.49
C ARG A 290 -1.55 3.05 9.63
N ARG A 291 -2.06 3.78 10.63
CA ARG A 291 -2.72 3.24 11.83
C ARG A 291 -3.85 2.27 11.43
N THR A 292 -3.58 0.97 11.47
CA THR A 292 -4.63 -0.05 11.35
C THR A 292 -5.42 -0.08 12.65
N ARG A 293 -6.72 -0.36 12.58
CA ARG A 293 -7.55 -0.47 13.77
C ARG A 293 -8.01 -1.91 13.96
N GLN A 294 -8.25 -2.25 15.22
CA GLN A 294 -8.61 -3.59 15.67
C GLN A 294 -9.84 -4.19 14.98
N TYR A 295 -10.80 -3.36 14.55
CA TYR A 295 -12.04 -3.78 13.92
C TYR A 295 -12.26 -3.07 12.58
N GLU A 296 -12.80 -3.79 11.61
CA GLU A 296 -13.18 -3.26 10.31
C GLU A 296 -14.57 -3.74 9.92
N LEU A 297 -15.43 -2.81 9.51
CA LEU A 297 -16.75 -3.07 8.95
C LEU A 297 -16.71 -2.77 7.45
N GLU A 298 -16.75 -3.82 6.64
CA GLU A 298 -16.88 -3.73 5.19
C GLU A 298 -18.36 -3.79 4.79
N THR A 299 -18.80 -2.87 3.94
CA THR A 299 -20.12 -2.88 3.30
C THR A 299 -19.93 -2.90 1.79
N THR A 300 -20.40 -3.95 1.14
CA THR A 300 -20.28 -4.15 -0.30
C THR A 300 -21.67 -4.18 -0.96
N LEU A 301 -21.84 -3.33 -1.96
CA LEU A 301 -22.97 -3.32 -2.89
C LEU A 301 -22.42 -3.66 -4.27
N SER A 302 -22.89 -4.73 -4.89
CA SER A 302 -22.36 -5.15 -6.19
C SER A 302 -23.44 -5.67 -7.12
N SER A 303 -23.19 -5.55 -8.41
CA SER A 303 -24.03 -6.02 -9.50
C SER A 303 -23.20 -6.91 -10.43
N ARG A 304 -23.50 -8.20 -10.42
CA ARG A 304 -22.96 -9.22 -11.34
C ARG A 304 -21.43 -9.25 -11.35
N GLU A 305 -20.79 -8.94 -10.22
CA GLU A 305 -19.35 -9.12 -10.07
C GLU A 305 -19.02 -10.62 -10.16
N ARG A 306 -17.90 -10.93 -10.79
CA ARG A 306 -17.47 -12.32 -10.96
C ARG A 306 -16.80 -12.79 -9.66
N ILE A 307 -17.37 -13.80 -9.03
CA ILE A 307 -16.82 -14.47 -7.85
C ILE A 307 -16.80 -15.96 -8.15
N ASN A 308 -15.62 -16.58 -8.16
CA ASN A 308 -15.46 -18.02 -8.40
C ASN A 308 -16.23 -18.53 -9.64
N TYR A 309 -16.04 -17.86 -10.78
CA TYR A 309 -16.70 -18.16 -12.08
C TYR A 309 -18.22 -17.95 -12.10
N GLN A 310 -18.84 -17.50 -11.01
CA GLN A 310 -20.25 -17.16 -10.95
C GLN A 310 -20.45 -15.64 -10.96
N ARG A 311 -21.63 -15.21 -11.41
CA ARG A 311 -22.06 -13.80 -11.37
C ARG A 311 -22.87 -13.56 -10.11
N VAL A 312 -22.31 -12.74 -9.22
CA VAL A 312 -22.85 -12.52 -7.88
C VAL A 312 -23.14 -11.04 -7.66
N SER A 313 -24.29 -10.76 -7.06
CA SER A 313 -24.71 -9.40 -6.68
C SER A 313 -24.99 -9.34 -5.19
N PHE A 314 -24.46 -8.32 -4.52
CA PHE A 314 -24.67 -8.05 -3.09
C PHE A 314 -25.56 -6.83 -2.88
N THR A 315 -26.61 -6.96 -2.05
CA THR A 315 -27.58 -5.86 -1.81
C THR A 315 -28.04 -5.70 -0.35
N PRO A 316 -27.27 -5.02 0.54
CA PRO A 316 -25.81 -5.07 0.62
C PRO A 316 -25.33 -6.39 1.23
N ASN A 317 -24.02 -6.60 1.21
CA ASN A 317 -23.30 -7.58 2.03
C ASN A 317 -22.39 -6.85 3.01
N VAL A 318 -22.53 -7.14 4.29
CA VAL A 318 -21.78 -6.52 5.39
C VAL A 318 -20.88 -7.57 6.02
N VAL A 319 -19.63 -7.22 6.28
CA VAL A 319 -18.65 -8.07 6.95
C VAL A 319 -17.99 -7.26 8.07
N LEU A 320 -18.17 -7.68 9.32
CA LEU A 320 -17.44 -7.17 10.47
C LEU A 320 -16.29 -8.12 10.78
N GLN A 321 -15.04 -7.65 10.68
CA GLN A 321 -13.86 -8.46 10.96
C GLN A 321 -12.97 -7.88 12.05
N SER A 322 -12.31 -8.77 12.80
CA SER A 322 -11.20 -8.45 13.69
C SER A 322 -10.08 -9.47 13.49
N ARG A 323 -8.83 -9.00 13.50
CA ARG A 323 -7.65 -9.83 13.21
C ARG A 323 -6.68 -9.84 14.38
N SER A 324 -6.11 -11.02 14.64
CA SER A 324 -5.03 -11.27 15.60
C SER A 324 -5.32 -10.77 17.02
N LEU A 325 -6.55 -10.95 17.51
CA LEU A 325 -6.90 -10.67 18.91
C LEU A 325 -6.19 -11.67 19.83
N SER A 326 -5.39 -11.18 20.77
CA SER A 326 -4.72 -12.02 21.76
C SER A 326 -5.69 -12.52 22.84
N VAL A 327 -5.68 -13.82 23.10
CA VAL A 327 -6.44 -14.47 24.17
C VAL A 327 -5.47 -15.30 25.03
N GLY A 328 -5.60 -15.21 26.36
CA GLY A 328 -4.80 -15.99 27.31
C GLY A 328 -3.29 -15.74 27.22
N GLN A 329 -2.79 -14.75 27.96
CA GLN A 329 -1.35 -14.38 28.03
C GLN A 329 -0.64 -14.26 26.66
N ASN A 330 -1.36 -13.87 25.59
CA ASN A 330 -0.86 -13.75 24.21
C ASN A 330 -0.39 -15.07 23.53
N LEU A 331 -0.73 -16.24 24.09
CA LEU A 331 -0.34 -17.54 23.52
C LEU A 331 -1.26 -17.99 22.37
N VAL A 332 -2.53 -17.55 22.38
CA VAL A 332 -3.53 -17.88 21.35
C VAL A 332 -4.00 -16.60 20.69
N LYS A 333 -4.05 -16.62 19.35
CA LYS A 333 -4.62 -15.55 18.53
C LYS A 333 -6.00 -15.96 18.04
N THR A 334 -6.87 -14.97 17.89
CA THR A 334 -8.24 -15.16 17.42
C THR A 334 -8.56 -14.18 16.30
N ASP A 335 -9.11 -14.71 15.21
CA ASP A 335 -9.74 -13.93 14.14
C ASP A 335 -11.25 -14.15 14.22
N ILE A 336 -12.03 -13.07 14.08
CA ILE A 336 -13.49 -13.11 14.09
C ILE A 336 -13.98 -12.40 12.83
N GLU A 337 -14.86 -13.06 12.09
CA GLU A 337 -15.56 -12.52 10.92
C GLU A 337 -17.06 -12.77 11.12
N LEU A 338 -17.88 -11.72 11.09
CA LEU A 338 -19.34 -11.82 11.08
C LEU A 338 -19.84 -11.27 9.76
N THR A 339 -20.69 -12.01 9.05
CA THR A 339 -21.22 -11.62 7.75
C THR A 339 -22.74 -11.62 7.73
N GLY A 340 -23.35 -10.69 7.00
CA GLY A 340 -24.77 -10.65 6.78
C GLY A 340 -25.15 -9.80 5.57
N GLY A 341 -26.15 -10.23 4.80
CA GLY A 341 -26.57 -9.50 3.63
C GLY A 341 -27.47 -10.28 2.69
N VAL A 342 -27.86 -9.65 1.58
CA VAL A 342 -28.62 -10.30 0.50
C VAL A 342 -27.68 -10.59 -0.65
N VAL A 343 -27.65 -11.84 -1.08
CA VAL A 343 -26.82 -12.33 -2.18
C VAL A 343 -27.73 -12.86 -3.29
N ALA A 344 -27.43 -12.50 -4.53
CA ALA A 344 -28.04 -13.07 -5.71
C ALA A 344 -26.96 -13.67 -6.62
N GLU A 345 -27.11 -14.94 -6.99
CA GLU A 345 -26.30 -15.59 -8.03
C GLU A 345 -27.13 -15.71 -9.32
N GLU A 346 -26.58 -15.20 -10.42
CA GLU A 346 -27.27 -15.15 -11.72
C GLU A 346 -27.66 -16.56 -12.20
N GLY A 347 -28.92 -16.72 -12.60
CA GLY A 347 -29.44 -18.01 -13.06
C GLY A 347 -29.62 -19.08 -11.97
N ASN A 348 -29.37 -18.75 -10.70
CA ASN A 348 -29.57 -19.68 -9.58
C ASN A 348 -30.59 -19.14 -8.56
N ILE A 349 -30.16 -18.34 -7.57
CA ILE A 349 -31.00 -17.99 -6.42
C ILE A 349 -30.65 -16.61 -5.85
N ARG A 350 -31.61 -16.01 -5.14
CA ARG A 350 -31.42 -14.79 -4.34
C ARG A 350 -31.90 -15.02 -2.92
N LEU A 351 -31.01 -14.91 -1.94
CA LEU A 351 -31.31 -15.16 -0.53
C LEU A 351 -30.61 -14.14 0.36
N ALA A 352 -31.25 -13.80 1.49
CA ALA A 352 -30.51 -13.26 2.62
C ALA A 352 -29.68 -14.37 3.27
N ARG A 353 -28.46 -14.05 3.69
CA ARG A 353 -27.57 -14.91 4.48
C ARG A 353 -27.04 -14.16 5.70
N GLY A 354 -26.71 -14.90 6.74
CA GLY A 354 -26.05 -14.37 7.94
C GLY A 354 -25.25 -15.46 8.62
N GLY A 355 -24.09 -15.11 9.18
CA GLY A 355 -23.19 -16.11 9.73
C GLY A 355 -21.89 -15.51 10.21
N GLY A 356 -20.91 -16.37 10.45
CA GLY A 356 -19.59 -15.94 10.83
C GLY A 356 -18.58 -17.06 10.95
N LYS A 357 -17.32 -16.64 11.06
CA LYS A 357 -16.16 -17.48 11.28
C LYS A 357 -15.42 -17.01 12.51
N VAL A 358 -14.99 -17.96 13.32
CA VAL A 358 -14.09 -17.70 14.45
C VAL A 358 -12.93 -18.67 14.34
N LYS A 359 -11.72 -18.15 14.16
CA LYS A 359 -10.50 -18.95 14.05
C LYS A 359 -9.60 -18.69 15.24
N PHE A 360 -9.35 -19.72 16.03
CA PHE A 360 -8.31 -19.73 17.06
C PHE A 360 -7.05 -20.36 16.47
N TYR A 361 -5.89 -19.78 16.72
CA TYR A 361 -4.62 -20.34 16.26
C TYR A 361 -3.47 -19.95 17.17
N SER A 362 -2.42 -20.76 17.15
CA SER A 362 -1.15 -20.46 17.83
C SER A 362 0.01 -20.82 16.91
N ASN A 363 1.16 -20.20 17.12
CA ASN A 363 2.40 -20.54 16.42
C ASN A 363 3.37 -21.12 17.45
N LEU A 364 3.54 -22.44 17.42
CA LEU A 364 4.34 -23.23 18.34
C LEU A 364 5.57 -23.77 17.60
N GLY A 365 6.54 -22.89 17.37
CA GLY A 365 7.75 -23.21 16.61
C GLY A 365 7.41 -23.49 15.14
N GLN A 366 7.61 -24.73 14.70
CA GLN A 366 7.31 -25.17 13.33
C GLN A 366 5.83 -25.51 13.11
N PHE A 367 5.04 -25.64 14.18
CA PHE A 367 3.64 -26.05 14.10
C PHE A 367 2.70 -24.88 14.35
N SER A 368 1.61 -24.83 13.60
CA SER A 368 0.56 -23.83 13.74
C SER A 368 -0.80 -24.51 13.89
N PRO A 369 -1.15 -25.03 15.09
CA PRO A 369 -2.47 -25.58 15.33
C PRO A 369 -3.54 -24.49 15.23
N SER A 370 -4.71 -24.87 14.73
CA SER A 370 -5.87 -23.98 14.64
C SER A 370 -7.20 -24.70 14.82
N LEU A 371 -8.20 -23.96 15.27
CA LEU A 371 -9.59 -24.39 15.36
C LEU A 371 -10.46 -23.31 14.71
N LEU A 372 -11.31 -23.71 13.77
CA LEU A 372 -12.22 -22.88 13.02
C LEU A 372 -13.66 -23.28 13.36
N GLY A 373 -14.47 -22.33 13.83
CA GLY A 373 -15.92 -22.40 13.73
C GLY A 373 -16.36 -21.62 12.48
N ASP A 374 -17.16 -22.23 11.61
CA ASP A 374 -17.71 -21.61 10.41
C ASP A 374 -19.19 -22.02 10.28
N ALA A 375 -20.08 -21.03 10.30
CA ALA A 375 -21.51 -21.25 10.22
C ALA A 375 -22.19 -20.12 9.43
N ILE A 376 -22.98 -20.49 8.43
CA ILE A 376 -23.81 -19.57 7.64
C ILE A 376 -25.24 -20.10 7.57
N TYR A 377 -26.21 -19.21 7.74
CA TYR A 377 -27.64 -19.48 7.67
C TYR A 377 -28.25 -18.67 6.52
N TYR A 378 -29.24 -19.24 5.86
CA TYR A 378 -29.89 -18.65 4.70
C TYR A 378 -31.39 -18.50 4.93
N SER A 379 -31.98 -17.46 4.34
CA SER A 379 -33.41 -17.11 4.51
C SER A 379 -34.42 -18.15 4.03
N ASN A 380 -34.02 -19.10 3.18
CA ASN A 380 -34.84 -20.25 2.79
C ASN A 380 -34.81 -21.40 3.81
N GLY A 381 -34.15 -21.21 4.96
CA GLY A 381 -34.03 -22.19 6.03
C GLY A 381 -32.83 -23.14 5.89
N THR A 382 -32.06 -23.08 4.79
CA THR A 382 -30.83 -23.87 4.69
C THR A 382 -29.75 -23.30 5.63
N ARG A 383 -28.83 -24.16 6.05
CA ARG A 383 -27.66 -23.80 6.85
C ARG A 383 -26.44 -24.57 6.36
N TRP A 384 -25.27 -24.00 6.60
CA TRP A 384 -24.00 -24.62 6.30
C TRP A 384 -23.05 -24.40 7.46
N ILE A 385 -22.83 -25.46 8.24
CA ILE A 385 -22.02 -25.44 9.46
C ILE A 385 -20.89 -26.45 9.29
N LYS A 386 -19.65 -26.00 9.42
CA LYS A 386 -18.46 -26.80 9.07
C LYS A 386 -17.25 -26.47 9.96
N PRO A 387 -17.34 -26.71 11.27
CA PRO A 387 -16.19 -26.50 12.13
C PRO A 387 -15.04 -27.42 11.73
N ALA A 388 -13.81 -26.92 11.83
CA ALA A 388 -12.63 -27.63 11.40
C ALA A 388 -11.47 -27.44 12.38
N ALA A 389 -10.64 -28.46 12.52
CA ALA A 389 -9.33 -28.37 13.16
C ALA A 389 -8.25 -28.35 12.09
N GLY A 390 -7.25 -27.49 12.25
CA GLY A 390 -6.14 -27.38 11.32
C GLY A 390 -4.80 -27.57 12.00
N LEU A 391 -3.83 -28.13 11.29
CA LEU A 391 -2.44 -28.20 11.71
C LEU A 391 -1.54 -27.76 10.55
N GLY A 392 -0.98 -26.55 10.69
CA GLY A 392 0.10 -26.08 9.83
C GLY A 392 1.45 -26.63 10.31
N TYR A 393 2.34 -26.92 9.38
CA TYR A 393 3.72 -27.30 9.61
C TYR A 393 4.62 -26.55 8.63
N ARG A 394 5.65 -25.87 9.14
CA ARG A 394 6.65 -25.17 8.33
C ARG A 394 8.04 -25.76 8.61
N ALA A 395 8.71 -26.22 7.57
CA ALA A 395 10.06 -26.74 7.64
C ALA A 395 10.97 -26.08 6.60
N ARG A 396 12.15 -25.64 7.05
CA ARG A 396 13.26 -25.36 6.16
C ARG A 396 13.97 -26.68 5.88
N LEU A 397 13.79 -27.24 4.68
CA LEU A 397 14.39 -28.51 4.26
C LEU A 397 15.88 -28.36 3.93
N SER A 398 16.28 -27.19 3.44
CA SER A 398 17.68 -26.78 3.21
C SER A 398 17.75 -25.24 3.12
N ASP A 399 18.94 -24.67 2.90
CA ASP A 399 19.09 -23.22 2.68
C ASP A 399 18.31 -22.70 1.46
N SER A 400 18.02 -23.59 0.51
CA SER A 400 17.33 -23.30 -0.74
C SER A 400 15.94 -23.93 -0.86
N ALA A 401 15.43 -24.61 0.18
CA ALA A 401 14.12 -25.25 0.11
C ALA A 401 13.31 -25.09 1.40
N GLU A 402 12.06 -24.62 1.24
CA GLU A 402 11.09 -24.49 2.32
C GLU A 402 9.81 -25.25 1.97
N LEU A 403 9.30 -26.00 2.95
CA LEU A 403 8.06 -26.74 2.87
C LEU A 403 7.06 -26.16 3.86
N LEU A 404 5.86 -25.87 3.38
CA LEU A 404 4.68 -25.62 4.21
C LEU A 404 3.66 -26.72 3.95
N LEU A 405 3.17 -27.35 5.00
CA LEU A 405 2.07 -28.31 4.96
C LEU A 405 0.93 -27.77 5.82
N ASP A 406 -0.29 -27.77 5.29
CA ASP A 406 -1.50 -27.41 6.03
C ASP A 406 -2.50 -28.55 5.92
N TYR A 407 -2.74 -29.21 7.05
CA TYR A 407 -3.79 -30.21 7.18
C TYR A 407 -5.06 -29.56 7.76
N THR A 408 -6.22 -29.84 7.18
CA THR A 408 -7.53 -29.42 7.70
C THR A 408 -8.45 -30.61 7.82
N HIS A 409 -8.98 -30.82 9.01
CA HIS A 409 -9.96 -31.84 9.34
C HIS A 409 -11.31 -31.21 9.68
N TYR A 410 -12.38 -31.59 8.96
CA TYR A 410 -13.72 -31.14 9.30
C TYR A 410 -14.30 -32.00 10.44
N LEU A 411 -14.60 -31.38 11.59
CA LEU A 411 -15.12 -32.10 12.76
C LEU A 411 -16.50 -32.70 12.49
N TYR A 412 -17.33 -31.94 11.77
CA TYR A 412 -18.57 -32.37 11.14
C TYR A 412 -18.96 -31.34 10.09
N ILE A 413 -19.85 -31.74 9.18
CA ILE A 413 -20.45 -30.84 8.21
C ILE A 413 -21.95 -31.03 8.26
N GLU A 414 -22.66 -29.93 8.47
CA GLU A 414 -24.11 -29.92 8.52
C GLU A 414 -24.67 -28.99 7.44
N GLY A 415 -25.50 -29.58 6.57
CA GLY A 415 -26.10 -28.88 5.45
C GLY A 415 -25.09 -28.43 4.40
N GLN A 416 -25.55 -27.58 3.48
CA GLN A 416 -24.78 -27.08 2.35
C GLN A 416 -25.32 -25.71 1.94
N THR A 417 -24.42 -24.88 1.42
CA THR A 417 -24.82 -23.62 0.79
C THR A 417 -25.69 -23.84 -0.45
N PRO A 418 -26.71 -23.00 -0.69
CA PRO A 418 -27.49 -23.00 -1.93
C PRO A 418 -26.79 -22.28 -3.10
N PHE A 419 -25.62 -21.67 -2.89
CA PHE A 419 -24.89 -20.88 -3.90
C PHE A 419 -23.74 -21.65 -4.53
N ASN A 420 -23.63 -21.64 -5.86
CA ASN A 420 -22.55 -22.34 -6.57
C ASN A 420 -21.19 -21.66 -6.36
N TYR A 421 -21.16 -20.34 -6.23
CA TYR A 421 -19.92 -19.58 -6.02
C TYR A 421 -19.23 -19.94 -4.70
N GLU A 422 -20.02 -20.39 -3.71
CA GLU A 422 -19.52 -20.84 -2.41
C GLU A 422 -19.08 -22.32 -2.43
N LEU A 423 -19.57 -23.11 -3.38
CA LEU A 423 -19.17 -24.50 -3.60
C LEU A 423 -17.91 -24.65 -4.45
N TYR A 424 -17.42 -23.57 -5.04
CA TYR A 424 -16.23 -23.60 -5.87
C TYR A 424 -15.05 -24.22 -5.12
N ARG A 425 -14.64 -25.41 -5.58
CA ARG A 425 -13.54 -26.22 -5.03
C ARG A 425 -13.71 -26.58 -3.55
N TYR A 426 -14.96 -26.60 -3.08
CA TYR A 426 -15.33 -27.19 -1.81
C TYR A 426 -15.74 -28.65 -2.00
N ARG A 427 -15.30 -29.50 -1.09
CA ARG A 427 -15.81 -30.86 -0.89
C ARG A 427 -15.89 -31.09 0.61
N ALA A 428 -16.85 -31.91 1.02
CA ALA A 428 -16.99 -32.35 2.41
C ALA A 428 -15.94 -33.41 2.78
N ALA A 429 -14.66 -33.07 2.63
CA ALA A 429 -13.52 -33.97 2.84
C ALA A 429 -12.37 -33.20 3.48
N ASP A 430 -11.56 -33.91 4.26
CA ASP A 430 -10.33 -33.37 4.82
C ASP A 430 -9.37 -32.99 3.70
N THR A 431 -8.56 -31.96 3.94
CA THR A 431 -7.63 -31.45 2.92
C THR A 431 -6.20 -31.41 3.43
N LEU A 432 -5.27 -31.81 2.57
CA LEU A 432 -3.85 -31.56 2.77
C LEU A 432 -3.36 -30.62 1.69
N ARG A 433 -2.83 -29.47 2.09
CA ARG A 433 -2.12 -28.55 1.22
C ARG A 433 -0.63 -28.62 1.48
N GLY A 434 0.16 -28.66 0.41
CA GLY A 434 1.61 -28.56 0.46
C GLY A 434 2.10 -27.47 -0.48
N ASP A 435 2.85 -26.53 0.07
CA ASP A 435 3.55 -25.49 -0.67
C ASP A 435 5.07 -25.75 -0.54
N LEU A 436 5.72 -26.07 -1.65
CA LEU A 436 7.17 -26.30 -1.71
C LEU A 436 7.81 -25.15 -2.50
N LEU A 437 8.67 -24.39 -1.82
CA LEU A 437 9.40 -23.26 -2.37
C LEU A 437 10.87 -23.61 -2.51
N PHE A 438 11.40 -23.52 -3.72
CA PHE A 438 12.80 -23.70 -4.04
C PHE A 438 13.43 -22.36 -4.42
N LYS A 439 14.63 -22.10 -3.93
CA LYS A 439 15.48 -20.97 -4.33
C LYS A 439 16.61 -21.50 -5.22
N ILE A 440 16.71 -20.96 -6.43
CA ILE A 440 17.69 -21.35 -7.45
C ILE A 440 18.41 -20.07 -7.87
N GLY A 441 19.45 -19.71 -7.13
CA GLY A 441 20.08 -18.39 -7.24
C GLY A 441 19.08 -17.28 -6.90
N GLU A 442 18.88 -16.34 -7.82
CA GLU A 442 17.90 -15.25 -7.72
C GLU A 442 16.46 -15.66 -8.13
N THR A 443 16.28 -16.87 -8.67
CA THR A 443 14.94 -17.35 -9.06
C THR A 443 14.32 -18.18 -7.95
N GLU A 444 13.01 -18.05 -7.74
CA GLU A 444 12.26 -18.94 -6.86
C GLU A 444 11.24 -19.74 -7.66
N ALA A 445 11.11 -21.02 -7.36
CA ALA A 445 10.10 -21.89 -7.93
C ALA A 445 9.19 -22.39 -6.81
N LYS A 446 7.89 -22.16 -6.93
CA LYS A 446 6.88 -22.62 -5.99
C LYS A 446 5.98 -23.65 -6.66
N ILE A 447 5.79 -24.78 -5.97
CA ILE A 447 4.76 -25.75 -6.30
C ILE A 447 3.79 -25.76 -5.13
N ALA A 448 2.55 -25.36 -5.35
CA ALA A 448 1.48 -25.44 -4.36
C ALA A 448 0.46 -26.49 -4.82
N ALA A 449 0.21 -27.51 -4.02
CA ALA A 449 -0.77 -28.52 -4.32
C ALA A 449 -1.69 -28.73 -3.12
N ALA A 450 -2.99 -28.85 -3.37
CA ALA A 450 -3.98 -29.20 -2.36
C ALA A 450 -4.72 -30.45 -2.82
N TYR A 451 -4.99 -31.37 -1.90
CA TYR A 451 -5.65 -32.64 -2.17
C TYR A 451 -6.79 -32.85 -1.18
N PHE A 452 -7.89 -33.45 -1.65
CA PHE A 452 -8.90 -34.05 -0.80
C PHE A 452 -8.41 -35.43 -0.34
N LEU A 453 -8.49 -35.71 0.96
CA LEU A 453 -7.87 -36.90 1.55
C LEU A 453 -8.78 -38.13 1.58
N ASP A 454 -10.07 -37.97 1.27
CA ASP A 454 -11.03 -39.06 1.13
C ASP A 454 -10.69 -39.96 -0.06
N ASP A 455 -10.26 -39.37 -1.18
CA ASP A 455 -9.92 -40.09 -2.42
C ASP A 455 -8.55 -39.70 -3.03
N TRP A 456 -7.78 -38.83 -2.36
CA TRP A 456 -6.53 -38.27 -2.86
C TRP A 456 -6.68 -37.55 -4.21
N SER A 457 -7.87 -37.05 -4.54
CA SER A 457 -8.08 -36.24 -5.73
C SER A 457 -7.54 -34.82 -5.54
N PRO A 458 -6.94 -34.23 -6.58
CA PRO A 458 -6.35 -32.90 -6.46
C PRO A 458 -7.46 -31.83 -6.38
N GLN A 459 -7.36 -30.98 -5.36
CA GLN A 459 -8.17 -29.78 -5.18
C GLN A 459 -7.57 -28.59 -5.94
N ASP A 460 -6.26 -28.32 -5.80
CA ASP A 460 -5.48 -27.35 -6.62
C ASP A 460 -4.13 -27.92 -6.96
N ILE A 461 -3.56 -27.46 -8.08
CA ILE A 461 -2.13 -27.56 -8.31
C ILE A 461 -1.67 -26.31 -9.09
N ASP A 462 -0.84 -25.52 -8.45
CA ASP A 462 -0.28 -24.27 -8.96
C ASP A 462 1.24 -24.38 -9.04
N TYR A 463 1.79 -23.96 -10.18
CA TYR A 463 3.21 -23.83 -10.43
C TYR A 463 3.52 -22.36 -10.65
N THR A 464 4.40 -21.79 -9.83
CA THR A 464 4.82 -20.40 -9.96
C THR A 464 6.33 -20.30 -10.06
N LEU A 465 6.82 -19.59 -11.07
CA LEU A 465 8.21 -19.17 -11.20
C LEU A 465 8.30 -17.68 -10.90
N PHE A 466 9.11 -17.31 -9.92
CA PHE A 466 9.46 -15.95 -9.59
C PHE A 466 10.88 -15.68 -10.06
N PHE A 467 11.02 -14.93 -11.15
CA PHE A 467 12.33 -14.41 -11.55
C PHE A 467 12.54 -13.11 -10.80
N LYS A 468 13.28 -13.17 -9.67
CA LYS A 468 13.66 -11.96 -8.94
C LYS A 468 14.85 -11.37 -9.66
N LEU A 469 14.59 -10.29 -10.39
CA LEU A 469 15.65 -9.50 -10.97
C LEU A 469 15.92 -8.34 -10.02
N HIS A 470 17.11 -7.76 -10.13
CA HIS A 470 17.61 -6.75 -9.21
C HIS A 470 16.66 -5.58 -8.89
N CYS A 471 15.75 -5.24 -9.81
CA CYS A 471 14.82 -4.13 -9.66
C CYS A 471 13.35 -4.45 -9.96
N TYR A 472 13.04 -5.64 -10.48
CA TYR A 472 11.68 -6.06 -10.78
C TYR A 472 11.56 -7.58 -10.68
N ASN A 473 10.36 -8.06 -10.38
CA ASN A 473 10.04 -9.48 -10.36
C ASN A 473 9.11 -9.80 -11.51
N LEU A 474 9.44 -10.88 -12.24
CA LEU A 474 8.53 -11.53 -13.17
C LEU A 474 7.93 -12.75 -12.47
N GLU A 475 6.61 -12.85 -12.47
CA GLU A 475 5.88 -13.97 -11.91
C GLU A 475 5.16 -14.72 -13.04
N VAL A 476 5.51 -15.98 -13.24
CA VAL A 476 4.85 -16.86 -14.20
C VAL A 476 4.08 -17.90 -13.41
N THR A 477 2.75 -17.83 -13.45
CA THR A 477 1.88 -18.76 -12.72
C THR A 477 1.07 -19.60 -13.71
N TYR A 478 1.15 -20.91 -13.57
CA TYR A 478 0.31 -21.89 -14.26
C TYR A 478 -0.49 -22.69 -13.25
N ARG A 479 -1.81 -22.69 -13.40
CA ARG A 479 -2.77 -23.36 -12.50
C ARG A 479 -3.37 -24.52 -13.26
N SER A 480 -2.82 -25.72 -13.06
CA SER A 480 -3.05 -26.84 -13.97
C SER A 480 -4.50 -27.32 -13.98
N LEU A 481 -5.15 -27.39 -12.81
CA LEU A 481 -6.55 -27.81 -12.71
C LEU A 481 -7.54 -26.77 -13.24
N ARG A 482 -7.10 -25.51 -13.38
CA ARG A 482 -7.92 -24.42 -13.90
C ARG A 482 -7.61 -24.11 -15.38
N SER A 483 -6.56 -24.72 -15.93
CA SER A 483 -6.01 -24.35 -17.25
C SER A 483 -5.78 -22.84 -17.36
N GLU A 484 -5.26 -22.23 -16.29
CA GLU A 484 -4.99 -20.79 -16.25
C GLU A 484 -3.51 -20.49 -16.31
N PHE A 485 -3.18 -19.50 -17.11
CA PHE A 485 -1.84 -18.93 -17.21
C PHE A 485 -1.89 -17.45 -16.87
N MET A 486 -0.91 -16.97 -16.11
CA MET A 486 -0.79 -15.57 -15.76
C MET A 486 0.68 -15.15 -15.78
N LEU A 487 0.94 -14.01 -16.38
CA LEU A 487 2.20 -13.28 -16.28
C LEU A 487 1.99 -12.03 -15.42
N GLY A 488 2.63 -12.01 -14.27
CA GLY A 488 2.64 -10.88 -13.33
C GLY A 488 3.96 -10.13 -13.37
N PHE A 489 3.90 -8.81 -13.23
CA PHE A 489 5.07 -7.95 -13.09
C PHE A 489 4.95 -7.15 -11.80
N SER A 490 6.07 -6.97 -11.10
CA SER A 490 6.13 -6.09 -9.93
C SER A 490 7.51 -5.47 -9.81
N LEU A 491 7.61 -4.28 -9.24
CA LEU A 491 8.89 -3.71 -8.86
C LEU A 491 9.39 -4.40 -7.58
N ALA A 492 10.69 -4.62 -7.51
CA ALA A 492 11.31 -5.15 -6.30
C ALA A 492 11.36 -4.03 -5.25
N THR A 493 10.72 -4.25 -4.11
CA THR A 493 10.93 -3.44 -2.89
C THR A 493 12.19 -3.94 -2.21
N ARG A 494 13.19 -3.07 -2.03
CA ARG A 494 14.43 -3.39 -1.33
C ARG A 494 14.27 -3.25 0.17
#